data_AF-A0A524AGN6-F1
#
_entry.id   AF-A0A524AGN6-F1
#
_cell.length_a   1.000
_cell.length_b   1.000
_cell.length_c   1.000
_cell.angle_alpha   90.00
_cell.angle_beta   90.00
_cell.angle_gamma   90.00
#
_symmetry.space_group_name_H-M   'P 1'
#
loop_
_entity.id
_entity.type
_entity.pdbx_description
1 polymer ?
#
loop_
_entity_poly.entity_id
_entity_poly.type
_entity_poly.pdbx_seq_one_letter_code
_entity_poly.pdbx_strand_id
1 'polypeptide(L)' 'MLCGACPGVCPVNAIEVSVIEVHILDDCTECGLCAKVCPMGAIVVERKV' A
#
# COMPACT_ATOMS: atom_id res chain seq x y z
N MET A 1 -5.38 14.42 3.11
CA MET A 1 -6.51 13.60 2.61
C MET A 1 -5.93 12.33 2.03
N LEU A 2 -6.40 11.16 2.45
CA LEU A 2 -5.96 9.88 1.88
C LEU A 2 -6.60 9.70 0.50
N CYS A 3 -5.82 9.27 -0.49
CA CYS A 3 -6.32 9.08 -1.86
C CYS A 3 -7.09 7.77 -2.06
N GLY A 4 -6.80 6.73 -1.26
CA GLY A 4 -7.46 5.43 -1.34
C GLY A 4 -7.13 4.58 -2.58
N ALA A 5 -6.09 4.92 -3.36
CA ALA A 5 -5.75 4.17 -4.57
C ALA A 5 -5.06 2.81 -4.30
N CYS A 6 -4.42 2.65 -3.14
CA CYS A 6 -3.60 1.48 -2.84
C CYS A 6 -4.36 0.13 -2.76
N PRO A 7 -5.59 0.01 -2.22
CA PRO A 7 -6.30 -1.27 -2.19
C PRO A 7 -6.65 -1.77 -3.58
N GLY A 8 -7.00 -0.85 -4.51
CA GLY A 8 -7.40 -1.21 -5.88
C GLY A 8 -6.26 -1.76 -6.74
N VAL A 9 -5.00 -1.51 -6.37
CA VAL A 9 -3.83 -2.07 -7.08
C VAL A 9 -3.23 -3.29 -6.40
N CYS A 10 -3.72 -3.66 -5.21
CA CYS A 10 -3.14 -4.76 -4.44
C CYS A 10 -3.68 -6.11 -4.95
N PRO A 11 -2.85 -6.96 -5.56
CA PRO A 11 -3.33 -8.21 -6.18
C PRO A 11 -3.78 -9.25 -5.16
N VAL A 12 -3.32 -9.12 -3.91
CA VAL A 12 -3.63 -10.02 -2.79
C VAL A 12 -4.56 -9.38 -1.77
N ASN A 13 -5.10 -8.18 -2.07
CA ASN A 13 -5.99 -7.44 -1.19
C ASN A 13 -5.46 -7.22 0.25
N ALA A 14 -4.13 -7.05 0.39
CA ALA A 14 -3.46 -6.91 1.69
C ALA A 14 -3.39 -5.47 2.22
N ILE A 15 -4.25 -4.55 1.74
CA ILE A 15 -4.22 -3.13 2.14
C ILE A 15 -5.61 -2.67 2.56
N GLU A 16 -5.71 -2.23 3.81
CA GLU A 16 -6.91 -1.62 4.38
C GLU A 16 -6.71 -0.12 4.56
N VAL A 17 -7.67 0.69 4.13
CA VAL A 17 -7.60 2.16 4.23
C VAL A 17 -8.74 2.64 5.12
N SER A 18 -8.36 3.26 6.23
CA SER A 18 -9.25 3.96 7.14
C SER A 18 -9.24 5.46 6.84
N VAL A 19 -10.09 6.24 7.52
CA VAL A 19 -10.16 7.70 7.34
C VAL A 19 -8.85 8.39 7.76
N ILE A 20 -8.09 7.79 8.67
CA ILE A 20 -6.91 8.38 9.30
C ILE A 20 -5.59 7.62 9.02
N GLU A 21 -5.65 6.38 8.58
CA GLU A 21 -4.47 5.52 8.47
C GLU A 21 -4.62 4.44 7.38
N VAL A 22 -3.50 3.82 7.03
CA VAL A 22 -3.41 2.70 6.09
C VAL A 22 -2.77 1.52 6.83
N HIS A 23 -3.44 0.38 6.83
CA HIS A 23 -2.94 -0.88 7.39
C HIS A 23 -2.51 -1.82 6.28
N ILE A 24 -1.35 -2.46 6.45
CA ILE A 24 -0.85 -3.51 5.56
C ILE A 24 -0.97 -4.83 6.31
N LEU A 25 -1.68 -5.78 5.71
CA LEU A 25 -1.90 -7.12 6.28
C LEU A 25 -0.70 -8.04 6.04
N ASP A 26 -0.63 -9.13 6.81
CA ASP A 26 0.44 -10.13 6.73
C ASP A 26 0.54 -10.84 5.37
N ASP A 27 -0.54 -10.83 4.58
CA ASP A 27 -0.58 -11.37 3.20
C ASP A 27 0.24 -10.52 2.19
N CYS A 28 0.80 -9.39 2.62
CA CYS A 28 1.60 -8.52 1.76
C CYS A 28 2.84 -9.24 1.22
N THR A 29 2.97 -9.29 -0.10
CA THR A 29 4.10 -9.92 -0.80
C THR A 29 5.22 -8.94 -1.16
N GLU A 30 5.18 -7.72 -0.62
CA GLU A 30 6.18 -6.67 -0.90
C GLU A 30 6.37 -6.38 -2.40
N CYS A 31 5.31 -6.54 -3.22
CA CYS A 31 5.39 -6.38 -4.67
C CYS A 31 5.64 -4.94 -5.15
N GLY A 32 5.41 -3.94 -4.28
CA GLY A 32 5.70 -2.53 -4.54
C GLY A 32 4.69 -1.77 -5.42
N LEU A 33 3.58 -2.39 -5.85
CA LEU A 33 2.58 -1.72 -6.69
C LEU A 33 1.90 -0.54 -5.99
N CYS A 34 1.55 -0.70 -4.71
CA CYS A 34 0.96 0.35 -3.88
C CYS A 34 1.90 1.57 -3.71
N ALA A 35 3.20 1.34 -3.55
CA ALA A 35 4.21 2.40 -3.49
C ALA A 35 4.34 3.14 -4.83
N LYS A 36 4.32 2.42 -5.96
CA LYS A 36 4.39 3.02 -7.30
C LYS A 36 3.19 3.89 -7.66
N VAL A 37 1.98 3.48 -7.27
CA VAL A 37 0.77 4.25 -7.58
C VAL A 37 0.56 5.43 -6.64
N CYS A 38 1.20 5.45 -5.46
CA CYS A 38 0.94 6.45 -4.44
C CYS A 38 1.57 7.81 -4.82
N PRO A 39 0.77 8.82 -5.21
CA PRO A 39 1.32 10.13 -5.60
C PRO A 39 1.90 10.90 -4.40
N MET A 40 1.53 10.51 -3.17
CA MET A 40 2.00 11.12 -1.94
C MET A 40 3.27 10.46 -1.39
N GLY A 41 3.70 9.33 -1.94
CA GLY A 41 4.80 8.54 -1.37
C GLY A 41 4.51 8.01 0.04
N ALA A 42 3.23 7.80 0.38
CA ALA A 42 2.81 7.39 1.71
C ALA A 42 3.16 5.93 2.06
N ILE A 43 3.49 5.11 1.05
CA ILE A 43 3.87 3.71 1.20
C ILE A 43 5.24 3.53 0.56
N VAL A 44 6.17 2.93 1.30
CA VAL A 44 7.51 2.59 0.84
C VAL A 44 7.71 1.09 1.03
N VAL A 45 8.30 0.43 0.04
CA VAL A 45 8.70 -0.98 0.12
C VAL A 45 10.22 -1.03 0.06
N GLU A 46 10.85 -1.42 1.17
CA GLU A 46 12.30 -1.55 1.26
C GLU A 46 12.72 -3.00 1.04
N ARG A 47 13.51 -3.27 0.00
CA ARG A 47 14.28 -4.52 -0.07
C ARG A 47 15.59 -4.31 0.67
N LYS A 48 15.78 -5.01 1.78
CA LYS A 48 17.12 -5.22 2.34
C LYS A 48 17.86 -6.16 1.40
N VAL A 49 18.91 -5.63 0.77
CA VAL A 49 19.89 -6.38 -0.03
C VAL A 49 21.01 -6.85 0.90
#